data_AF-A0A496V6H4-F1
#
_entry.id   AF-A0A496V6H4-F1
#
_cell.length_a   1.000
_cell.length_b   1.000
_cell.length_c   1.000
_cell.angle_alpha   90.00
_cell.angle_beta   90.00
_cell.angle_gamma   90.00
#
_symmetry.space_group_name_H-M   'P 1'
#
loop_
_entity.id
_entity.type
_entity.pdbx_description
1 polymer ?
#
loop_
_entity_poly.entity_id
_entity_poly.type
_entity_poly.pdbx_seq_one_letter_code
_entity_poly.pdbx_strand_id
1 'polypeptide(L)'
;MNMIKISVIVTTYNRPEALALVLLALAAQENIALPGNSRQLRFAKRKEAPVLPFEVIIADDGSTCATAELVIQLQSQLPYPLQHLWQPDKGFRAAKARNRAIAAASGNYFIFLDGDCIPQTDFIVRHSRLAETGWFVAGNRVLLSEKFTAQVIKKSPLAFQTGGMPVVRPFSKGELGDISRLGGIWAYLRRDINRFLPLLRLPDSPLRKRHRQKWQGAKTCNLGAWREDILKINGFDERFQGWGHEDAELVVRLLRSGVGRKEGRFAVPVLHLWHPEEDRSQEQENRQRLEQILKSTATVAQRGLKSISQQDSILSSADKYNGYAFRNG
;
A
#
# COMPACT_ATOMS: atom_id res chain seq x y z
N MET A 1 -22.38 14.14 1.57
CA MET A 1 -21.09 13.58 1.12
C MET A 1 -21.22 12.07 1.11
N ASN A 2 -20.89 11.40 0.01
CA ASN A 2 -20.85 9.94 -0.01
C ASN A 2 -19.84 9.45 1.03
N MET A 3 -20.22 8.45 1.81
CA MET A 3 -19.33 7.80 2.77
C MET A 3 -18.13 7.20 2.02
N ILE A 4 -16.92 7.49 2.50
CA ILE A 4 -15.68 6.93 1.95
C ILE A 4 -15.62 5.43 2.27
N LYS A 5 -15.44 4.62 1.23
CA LYS A 5 -15.22 3.16 1.32
C LYS A 5 -13.80 2.90 0.85
N ILE A 6 -12.96 2.39 1.73
CA ILE A 6 -11.52 2.26 1.48
C ILE A 6 -11.21 0.83 1.05
N SER A 7 -10.45 0.71 -0.05
CA SER A 7 -9.76 -0.54 -0.42
C SER A 7 -8.26 -0.31 -0.32
N VAL A 8 -7.58 -1.12 0.50
CA VAL A 8 -6.12 -1.12 0.56
C VAL A 8 -5.62 -2.17 -0.44
N ILE A 9 -4.86 -1.72 -1.43
CA ILE A 9 -4.28 -2.58 -2.46
C ILE A 9 -2.83 -2.86 -2.06
N VAL A 10 -2.56 -4.09 -1.63
CA VAL A 10 -1.24 -4.51 -1.13
C VAL A 10 -0.51 -5.28 -2.23
N THR A 11 0.58 -4.73 -2.78
CA THR A 11 1.36 -5.40 -3.82
C THR A 11 2.41 -6.32 -3.20
N THR A 12 2.52 -7.57 -3.64
CA THR A 12 3.50 -8.52 -3.07
C THR A 12 4.12 -9.43 -4.11
N TYR A 13 5.32 -9.93 -3.79
CA TYR A 13 6.05 -10.94 -4.55
C TYR A 13 7.04 -11.65 -3.60
N ASN A 14 6.85 -12.95 -3.35
CA ASN A 14 7.78 -13.83 -2.63
C ASN A 14 8.36 -13.30 -1.31
N ARG A 15 7.58 -12.54 -0.52
CA ARG A 15 7.97 -12.06 0.82
C ARG A 15 6.87 -12.30 1.87
N PRO A 16 6.54 -13.57 2.18
CA PRO A 16 5.43 -13.90 3.08
C PRO A 16 5.58 -13.26 4.46
N GLU A 17 6.76 -13.29 5.08
CA GLU A 17 6.94 -12.75 6.45
C GLU A 17 6.73 -11.23 6.50
N ALA A 18 7.18 -10.52 5.47
CA ALA A 18 6.94 -9.09 5.32
C ALA A 18 5.45 -8.79 5.10
N LEU A 19 4.80 -9.55 4.20
CA LEU A 19 3.38 -9.40 3.92
C LEU A 19 2.54 -9.60 5.18
N ALA A 20 2.88 -10.62 5.96
CA ALA A 20 2.21 -10.93 7.20
C ALA A 20 2.28 -9.74 8.17
N LEU A 21 3.45 -9.13 8.35
CA LEU A 21 3.61 -7.92 9.17
C LEU A 21 2.72 -6.76 8.71
N VAL A 22 2.60 -6.56 7.39
CA VAL A 22 1.72 -5.52 6.82
C VAL A 22 0.25 -5.82 7.12
N LEU A 23 -0.21 -7.06 6.91
CA LEU A 23 -1.59 -7.47 7.18
C LEU A 23 -1.93 -7.34 8.67
N LEU A 24 -1.00 -7.70 9.57
CA LEU A 24 -1.18 -7.52 11.01
C LEU A 24 -1.22 -6.05 11.43
N ALA A 25 -0.39 -5.21 10.83
CA ALA A 25 -0.42 -3.76 11.09
C ALA A 25 -1.70 -3.10 10.56
N LEU A 26 -2.29 -3.62 9.48
CA LEU A 26 -3.64 -3.26 9.05
C LEU A 26 -4.71 -3.78 10.01
N ALA A 27 -4.52 -4.93 10.66
CA ALA A 27 -5.47 -5.41 11.68
C ALA A 27 -5.43 -4.56 12.95
N ALA A 28 -4.27 -3.95 13.25
CA ALA A 28 -4.04 -3.08 14.40
C ALA A 28 -4.52 -1.63 14.19
N GLN A 29 -5.35 -1.34 13.19
CA GLN A 29 -5.79 0.03 12.93
C GLN A 29 -6.72 0.55 14.02
N GLU A 30 -6.41 1.73 14.55
CA GLU A 30 -7.14 2.42 15.61
C GLU A 30 -7.82 3.68 15.06
N ASN A 31 -9.01 3.98 15.58
CA ASN A 31 -9.63 5.28 15.37
C ASN A 31 -9.12 6.29 16.39
N ILE A 32 -8.24 7.18 15.93
CA ILE A 32 -7.75 8.26 16.78
C ILE A 32 -8.63 9.51 16.61
N ALA A 33 -9.32 9.91 17.67
CA ALA A 33 -9.80 11.28 17.84
C ALA A 33 -8.57 12.20 17.88
N LEU A 34 -8.32 12.95 16.79
CA LEU A 34 -7.25 13.94 16.78
C LEU A 34 -7.64 15.08 17.72
N PRO A 35 -6.67 15.72 18.39
CA PRO A 35 -6.95 16.93 19.14
C PRO A 35 -7.44 18.00 18.15
N GLY A 36 -8.75 18.26 18.16
CA GLY A 36 -9.30 19.49 17.62
C GLY A 36 -8.89 20.68 18.50
N ASN A 37 -8.85 21.88 17.94
CA ASN A 37 -8.48 23.13 18.62
C ASN A 37 -9.44 23.54 19.76
N SER A 38 -10.39 22.68 20.14
CA SER A 38 -11.40 22.97 21.15
C SER A 38 -10.85 22.60 22.53
N ARG A 39 -10.54 23.62 23.34
CA ARG A 39 -10.24 23.51 24.79
C ARG A 39 -11.31 22.71 25.59
N GLN A 40 -12.45 22.42 24.98
CA GLN A 40 -13.59 21.68 25.55
C GLN A 40 -13.43 20.14 25.60
N LEU A 41 -12.45 19.54 24.93
CA LEU A 41 -12.35 18.07 24.83
C LEU A 41 -11.44 17.39 25.87
N ARG A 42 -11.14 18.05 26.99
CA ARG A 42 -10.23 17.51 28.03
C ARG A 42 -10.89 16.55 29.03
N PHE A 43 -12.22 16.45 29.06
CA PHE A 43 -12.94 15.65 30.07
C PHE A 43 -14.04 14.72 29.55
N ALA A 44 -14.26 14.64 28.23
CA ALA A 44 -15.17 13.64 27.69
C ALA A 44 -14.47 12.27 27.71
N LYS A 45 -15.00 11.32 28.51
CA LYS A 45 -14.70 9.87 28.37
C LYS A 45 -14.72 9.54 26.88
N ARG A 46 -13.56 9.20 26.31
CA ARG A 46 -13.45 8.82 24.88
C ARG A 46 -14.30 7.59 24.66
N LYS A 47 -15.53 7.77 24.16
CA LYS A 47 -16.25 6.69 23.50
C LYS A 47 -15.44 6.40 22.24
N GLU A 48 -14.77 5.25 22.18
CA GLU A 48 -13.97 4.85 21.03
C GLU A 48 -14.87 4.85 19.80
N ALA A 49 -14.57 5.71 18.82
CA ALA A 49 -15.32 5.72 17.57
C ALA A 49 -15.02 4.42 16.79
N PRO A 50 -16.01 3.76 16.17
CA PRO A 50 -15.81 2.49 15.47
C PRO A 50 -14.87 2.66 14.27
N VAL A 51 -13.81 1.84 14.20
CA VAL A 51 -12.79 1.87 13.13
C VAL A 51 -13.45 1.98 11.76
N LEU A 52 -12.97 2.90 10.93
CA LEU A 52 -13.49 3.06 9.57
C LEU A 52 -13.39 1.71 8.83
N PRO A 53 -14.48 1.16 8.30
CA PRO A 53 -14.43 -0.12 7.61
C PRO A 53 -13.62 0.01 6.32
N PHE A 54 -12.76 -0.97 6.07
CA PHE A 54 -11.97 -1.10 4.86
C PHE A 54 -11.85 -2.56 4.46
N GLU A 55 -11.50 -2.81 3.21
CA GLU A 55 -11.11 -4.12 2.70
C GLU A 55 -9.64 -4.10 2.27
N VAL A 56 -9.04 -5.28 2.16
CA VAL A 56 -7.68 -5.46 1.65
C VAL A 56 -7.70 -6.39 0.45
N ILE A 57 -7.07 -5.98 -0.64
CA ILE A 57 -6.86 -6.80 -1.83
C ILE A 57 -5.36 -6.94 -2.05
N ILE A 58 -4.87 -8.18 -1.99
CA ILE A 58 -3.48 -8.50 -2.30
C ILE A 58 -3.35 -8.64 -3.82
N ALA A 59 -2.53 -7.79 -4.41
CA ALA A 59 -2.06 -7.86 -5.78
C ALA A 59 -0.74 -8.66 -5.81
N ASP A 60 -0.84 -9.97 -6.01
CA ASP A 60 0.30 -10.89 -5.99
C ASP A 60 0.82 -11.14 -7.41
N ASP A 61 2.07 -10.75 -7.64
CA ASP A 61 2.74 -10.80 -8.95
C ASP A 61 3.53 -12.10 -9.18
N GLY A 62 2.95 -13.23 -8.82
CA GLY A 62 3.54 -14.55 -9.10
C GLY A 62 4.35 -15.13 -7.94
N SER A 63 3.95 -14.86 -6.69
CA SER A 63 4.56 -15.54 -5.55
C SER A 63 4.34 -17.05 -5.59
N THR A 64 5.21 -17.78 -4.90
CA THR A 64 5.12 -19.23 -4.67
C THR A 64 3.97 -19.59 -3.72
N CYS A 65 3.71 -20.90 -3.57
CA CYS A 65 2.63 -21.40 -2.70
C CYS A 65 2.74 -20.94 -1.24
N ALA A 66 3.95 -20.70 -0.74
CA ALA A 66 4.18 -20.24 0.63
C ALA A 66 3.44 -18.93 0.95
N THR A 67 3.33 -18.01 -0.02
CA THR A 67 2.57 -16.77 0.16
C THR A 67 1.06 -17.04 0.22
N ALA A 68 0.54 -17.91 -0.63
CA ALA A 68 -0.87 -18.28 -0.62
C ALA A 68 -1.27 -18.99 0.68
N GLU A 69 -0.45 -19.94 1.14
CA GLU A 69 -0.65 -20.66 2.40
C GLU A 69 -0.71 -19.70 3.59
N LEU A 70 0.24 -18.77 3.69
CA LEU A 70 0.23 -17.73 4.72
C LEU A 70 -1.06 -16.89 4.65
N VAL A 71 -1.47 -16.46 3.46
CA VAL A 71 -2.66 -15.62 3.30
C VAL A 71 -3.92 -16.35 3.75
N ILE A 72 -4.07 -17.63 3.37
CA ILE A 72 -5.18 -18.49 3.82
C ILE A 72 -5.19 -18.62 5.35
N GLN A 73 -4.02 -18.84 5.96
CA GLN A 73 -3.89 -18.95 7.42
C GLN A 73 -4.30 -17.69 8.17
N LEU A 74 -3.98 -16.51 7.61
CA LEU A 74 -4.29 -15.22 8.22
C LEU A 74 -5.73 -14.78 7.95
N GLN A 75 -6.32 -15.13 6.81
CA GLN A 75 -7.62 -14.61 6.36
C GLN A 75 -8.73 -14.83 7.40
N SER A 76 -8.74 -15.96 8.11
CA SER A 76 -9.74 -16.27 9.15
C SER A 76 -9.57 -15.47 10.44
N GLN A 77 -8.44 -14.82 10.65
CA GLN A 77 -8.06 -14.13 11.88
C GLN A 77 -8.12 -12.59 11.76
N LEU A 78 -8.28 -12.08 10.54
CA LEU A 78 -8.23 -10.64 10.27
C LEU A 78 -9.62 -9.98 10.45
N PRO A 79 -9.68 -8.77 11.01
CA PRO A 79 -10.94 -8.07 11.30
C PRO A 79 -11.54 -7.36 10.07
N TYR A 80 -11.04 -7.64 8.86
CA TYR A 80 -11.46 -7.02 7.62
C TYR A 80 -11.54 -8.05 6.48
N PRO A 81 -12.37 -7.81 5.44
CA PRO A 81 -12.37 -8.64 4.24
C PRO A 81 -10.99 -8.61 3.57
N LEU A 82 -10.42 -9.79 3.34
CA LEU A 82 -9.16 -9.97 2.63
C LEU A 82 -9.41 -10.79 1.36
N GLN A 83 -8.95 -10.29 0.21
CA GLN A 83 -8.95 -11.01 -1.06
C GLN A 83 -7.51 -11.17 -1.56
N HIS A 84 -7.17 -12.36 -2.06
CA HIS A 84 -5.87 -12.64 -2.68
C HIS A 84 -6.03 -12.84 -4.18
N LEU A 85 -5.43 -11.96 -4.97
CA LEU A 85 -5.43 -12.05 -6.43
C LEU A 85 -4.03 -12.35 -6.92
N TRP A 86 -3.83 -13.59 -7.35
CA TRP A 86 -2.58 -14.07 -7.91
C TRP A 86 -2.59 -14.05 -9.43
N GLN A 87 -1.43 -13.80 -10.03
CA GLN A 87 -1.18 -14.00 -11.45
C GLN A 87 0.05 -14.88 -11.68
N PRO A 88 0.11 -15.65 -12.78
CA PRO A 88 1.27 -16.49 -13.08
C PRO A 88 2.54 -15.68 -13.16
N ASP A 89 3.63 -16.13 -12.54
CA ASP A 89 4.94 -15.49 -12.65
C ASP A 89 5.42 -15.51 -14.12
N LYS A 90 5.54 -14.32 -14.70
CA LYS A 90 6.12 -14.10 -16.03
C LYS A 90 6.98 -12.84 -15.98
N GLY A 91 7.79 -12.74 -14.92
CA GLY A 91 8.57 -11.56 -14.59
C GLY A 91 7.72 -10.46 -13.93
N PHE A 92 8.43 -9.41 -13.49
CA PHE A 92 7.91 -8.28 -12.72
C PHE A 92 6.86 -7.50 -13.55
N ARG A 93 5.59 -7.69 -13.21
CA ARG A 93 4.41 -7.06 -13.82
C ARG A 93 3.45 -6.54 -12.73
N ALA A 94 3.99 -5.86 -11.72
CA ALA A 94 3.21 -5.25 -10.65
C ALA A 94 2.10 -4.31 -11.15
N ALA A 95 2.32 -3.58 -12.24
CA ALA A 95 1.29 -2.77 -12.89
C ALA A 95 0.04 -3.60 -13.23
N LYS A 96 0.22 -4.80 -13.79
CA LYS A 96 -0.88 -5.72 -14.10
C LYS A 96 -1.53 -6.26 -12.83
N ALA A 97 -0.74 -6.68 -11.84
CA ALA A 97 -1.28 -7.19 -10.58
C ALA A 97 -2.14 -6.12 -9.86
N ARG A 98 -1.64 -4.87 -9.78
CA ARG A 98 -2.37 -3.72 -9.21
C ARG A 98 -3.65 -3.41 -9.99
N ASN A 99 -3.62 -3.47 -11.32
CA ASN A 99 -4.82 -3.28 -12.14
C ASN A 99 -5.89 -4.36 -11.87
N ARG A 100 -5.50 -5.64 -11.71
CA ARG A 100 -6.44 -6.71 -11.33
C ARG A 100 -7.08 -6.45 -9.96
N ALA A 101 -6.28 -5.97 -8.99
CA ALA A 101 -6.81 -5.57 -7.68
C ALA A 101 -7.73 -4.35 -7.74
N ILE A 102 -7.41 -3.33 -8.54
CA ILE A 102 -8.30 -2.18 -8.78
C ILE A 102 -9.65 -2.63 -9.35
N ALA A 103 -9.64 -3.58 -10.30
CA ALA A 103 -10.86 -4.09 -10.92
C ALA A 103 -11.76 -4.84 -9.92
N ALA A 104 -11.16 -5.64 -9.02
CA ALA A 104 -11.89 -6.43 -8.02
C ALA A 104 -12.34 -5.62 -6.79
N ALA A 105 -11.62 -4.53 -6.45
CA ALA A 105 -11.92 -3.71 -5.28
C ALA A 105 -13.34 -3.13 -5.33
N SER A 106 -14.00 -3.02 -4.17
CA SER A 106 -15.35 -2.47 -4.01
C SER A 106 -15.37 -1.02 -3.49
N GLY A 107 -14.27 -0.56 -2.90
CA GLY A 107 -14.10 0.79 -2.37
C GLY A 107 -14.05 1.88 -3.45
N ASN A 108 -14.40 3.10 -3.04
CA ASN A 108 -14.35 4.32 -3.86
C ASN A 108 -13.07 5.14 -3.63
N TYR A 109 -12.26 4.78 -2.64
CA TYR A 109 -10.94 5.36 -2.37
C TYR A 109 -9.91 4.25 -2.19
N PHE A 110 -8.86 4.29 -3.00
CA PHE A 110 -7.77 3.32 -2.97
C PHE A 110 -6.61 3.84 -2.13
N ILE A 111 -6.02 2.95 -1.34
CA ILE A 111 -4.71 3.15 -0.73
C ILE A 111 -3.78 2.07 -1.26
N PHE A 112 -2.84 2.44 -2.13
CA PHE A 112 -1.78 1.56 -2.56
C PHE A 112 -0.70 1.47 -1.48
N LEU A 113 -0.27 0.24 -1.21
CA LEU A 113 0.72 -0.12 -0.21
C LEU A 113 1.56 -1.28 -0.74
N ASP A 114 2.87 -1.27 -0.49
CA ASP A 114 3.70 -2.44 -0.81
C ASP A 114 3.67 -3.43 0.37
N GLY A 115 3.80 -4.72 0.06
CA GLY A 115 3.72 -5.84 1.01
C GLY A 115 4.87 -5.90 2.02
N ASP A 116 5.77 -4.93 2.00
CA ASP A 116 6.87 -4.74 2.94
C ASP A 116 6.88 -3.35 3.58
N CYS A 117 5.80 -2.58 3.40
CA CYS A 117 5.59 -1.28 3.99
C CYS A 117 4.60 -1.38 5.15
N ILE A 118 5.11 -1.44 6.38
CA ILE A 118 4.30 -1.53 7.60
C ILE A 118 3.62 -0.16 7.87
N PRO A 119 2.28 -0.07 7.81
CA PRO A 119 1.56 1.15 8.15
C PRO A 119 1.54 1.41 9.65
N GLN A 120 1.39 2.67 10.02
CA GLN A 120 1.13 3.06 11.42
C GLN A 120 -0.32 2.71 11.80
N THR A 121 -0.63 2.56 13.09
CA THR A 121 -1.98 2.18 13.55
C THR A 121 -3.07 3.22 13.24
N ASP A 122 -2.71 4.45 12.88
CA ASP A 122 -3.65 5.51 12.48
C ASP A 122 -3.67 5.78 10.97
N PHE A 123 -3.12 4.87 10.17
CA PHE A 123 -2.92 5.03 8.73
C PHE A 123 -4.24 5.17 7.96
N ILE A 124 -5.21 4.29 8.19
CA ILE A 124 -6.51 4.29 7.48
C ILE A 124 -7.30 5.57 7.79
N VAL A 125 -7.45 5.91 9.06
CA VAL A 125 -8.20 7.10 9.48
C VAL A 125 -7.53 8.40 8.99
N ARG A 126 -6.20 8.43 8.87
CA ARG A 126 -5.49 9.61 8.33
C ARG A 126 -5.58 9.72 6.82
N HIS A 127 -5.48 8.62 6.09
CA HIS A 127 -5.75 8.63 4.64
C HIS A 127 -7.18 9.10 4.37
N SER A 128 -8.16 8.61 5.12
CA SER A 128 -9.55 9.07 5.04
C SER A 128 -9.70 10.58 5.25
N ARG A 129 -9.01 11.16 6.24
CA ARG A 129 -9.04 12.60 6.51
C ARG A 129 -8.33 13.45 5.46
N LEU A 130 -7.29 12.91 4.82
CA LEU A 130 -6.57 13.61 3.77
C LEU A 130 -7.27 13.51 2.41
N ALA A 131 -8.10 12.48 2.22
CA ALA A 131 -8.86 12.25 1.01
C ALA A 131 -9.70 13.49 0.65
N GLU A 132 -9.50 13.98 -0.56
CA GLU A 132 -10.21 15.15 -1.09
C GLU A 132 -10.37 14.94 -2.59
N THR A 133 -11.58 15.06 -3.12
CA THR A 133 -11.85 14.86 -4.56
C THR A 133 -11.01 15.81 -5.39
N GLY A 134 -10.45 15.31 -6.50
CA GLY A 134 -9.51 16.05 -7.33
C GLY A 134 -8.09 16.14 -6.74
N TRP A 135 -7.79 15.39 -5.67
CA TRP A 135 -6.44 15.27 -5.10
C TRP A 135 -6.09 13.81 -4.78
N PHE A 136 -4.87 13.40 -5.16
CA PHE A 136 -4.25 12.18 -4.64
C PHE A 136 -3.31 12.51 -3.47
N VAL A 137 -3.15 11.56 -2.54
CA VAL A 137 -2.29 11.68 -1.37
C VAL A 137 -0.98 10.93 -1.61
N ALA A 138 0.13 11.66 -1.70
CA ALA A 138 1.47 11.09 -1.81
C ALA A 138 2.05 10.86 -0.41
N GLY A 139 2.06 9.62 0.06
CA GLY A 139 2.68 9.26 1.32
C GLY A 139 4.20 9.17 1.23
N ASN A 140 4.83 8.80 2.34
CA ASN A 140 6.28 8.65 2.42
C ASN A 140 6.66 7.35 3.11
N ARG A 141 7.91 6.92 2.89
CA ARG A 141 8.50 5.77 3.56
C ARG A 141 9.74 6.13 4.36
N VAL A 142 9.85 5.50 5.53
CA VAL A 142 11.04 5.45 6.37
C VAL A 142 11.67 4.08 6.15
N LEU A 143 12.91 4.06 5.65
CA LEU A 143 13.60 2.82 5.32
C LEU A 143 14.26 2.28 6.58
N LEU A 144 14.03 1.00 6.85
CA LEU A 144 14.72 0.29 7.93
C LEU A 144 16.06 -0.23 7.43
N SER A 145 17.00 -0.40 8.36
CA SER A 145 18.22 -1.16 8.08
C SER A 145 17.91 -2.66 7.96
N GLU A 146 18.80 -3.41 7.30
CA GLU A 146 18.72 -4.87 7.22
C GLU A 146 18.67 -5.50 8.62
N LYS A 147 19.60 -5.09 9.49
CA LYS A 147 19.67 -5.55 10.89
C LYS A 147 18.37 -5.31 11.63
N PHE A 148 17.79 -4.11 11.50
CA PHE A 148 16.57 -3.78 12.22
C PHE A 148 15.34 -4.49 11.63
N THR A 149 15.31 -4.69 10.31
CA THR A 149 14.29 -5.51 9.64
C THR A 149 14.28 -6.95 10.17
N ALA A 150 15.45 -7.58 10.27
CA ALA A 150 15.57 -8.92 10.85
C ALA A 150 15.07 -8.98 12.30
N GLN A 151 15.32 -7.94 13.10
CA GLN A 151 14.80 -7.86 14.47
C GLN A 151 13.27 -7.73 14.51
N VAL A 152 12.69 -6.91 13.63
CA VAL A 152 11.24 -6.73 13.53
C VAL A 152 10.56 -8.04 13.12
N ILE A 153 11.10 -8.74 12.12
CA ILE A 153 10.58 -10.05 11.68
C ILE A 153 10.69 -11.07 12.81
N LYS A 154 11.85 -11.16 13.49
CA LYS A 154 12.05 -12.12 14.60
C LYS A 154 11.15 -11.87 15.80
N LYS A 155 10.84 -10.61 16.11
CA LYS A 155 9.95 -10.22 17.22
C LYS A 155 8.47 -10.29 16.87
N SER A 156 8.14 -10.47 15.60
CA SER A 156 6.76 -10.58 15.15
C SER A 156 6.06 -11.70 15.92
N PRO A 157 4.78 -11.52 16.32
CA PRO A 157 3.97 -12.61 16.88
C PRO A 157 3.82 -13.80 15.91
N LEU A 158 4.27 -13.64 14.66
CA LEU A 158 4.39 -14.68 13.64
C LEU A 158 5.72 -15.44 13.66
N ALA A 159 6.58 -15.29 14.69
CA ALA A 159 7.80 -16.07 14.78
C ALA A 159 7.46 -17.56 14.64
N PHE A 160 7.72 -18.11 13.44
CA PHE A 160 7.38 -19.46 13.02
C PHE A 160 8.12 -20.45 13.92
N GLN A 161 7.57 -20.74 15.09
CA GLN A 161 8.04 -21.83 15.92
C GLN A 161 7.62 -23.12 15.21
N THR A 162 8.63 -23.80 14.67
CA THR A 162 8.65 -25.19 14.23
C THR A 162 7.48 -26.01 14.80
N GLY A 163 6.43 -26.19 14.00
CA GLY A 163 5.34 -27.16 14.27
C GLY A 163 4.08 -26.65 14.98
N GLY A 164 3.92 -25.35 15.26
CA GLY A 164 2.72 -24.80 15.91
C GLY A 164 1.93 -23.82 15.04
N MET A 165 0.59 -23.80 15.18
CA MET A 165 -0.28 -22.76 14.58
C MET A 165 0.06 -21.39 15.19
N PRO A 166 0.41 -20.36 14.39
CA PRO A 166 0.76 -19.05 14.92
C PRO A 166 -0.47 -18.36 15.51
N VAL A 167 -0.36 -17.91 16.77
CA VAL A 167 -1.36 -17.03 17.39
C VAL A 167 -1.09 -15.61 16.93
N VAL A 168 -1.94 -15.11 16.03
CA VAL A 168 -1.86 -13.73 15.55
C VAL A 168 -2.25 -12.77 16.69
N ARG A 169 -1.30 -11.94 17.12
CA ARG A 169 -1.57 -10.79 17.97
C ARG A 169 -1.26 -9.51 17.21
N PRO A 170 -2.14 -8.48 17.22
CA PRO A 170 -1.77 -7.15 16.78
C PRO A 170 -0.54 -6.69 17.56
N PHE A 171 0.43 -6.05 16.90
CA PHE A 171 1.59 -5.48 17.56
C PHE A 171 1.15 -4.65 18.77
N SER A 172 1.58 -5.03 19.98
CA SER A 172 1.31 -4.21 21.15
C SER A 172 2.05 -2.88 21.01
N LYS A 173 1.55 -1.80 21.62
CA LYS A 173 2.12 -0.44 21.58
C LYS A 173 3.61 -0.32 21.99
N GLY A 174 4.26 -1.41 22.43
CA GLY A 174 5.68 -1.49 22.74
C GLY A 174 6.52 -2.48 21.90
N GLU A 175 5.93 -3.37 21.10
CA GLU A 175 6.67 -4.45 20.41
C GLU A 175 7.41 -4.00 19.14
N LEU A 176 6.89 -3.00 18.43
CA LEU A 176 7.63 -2.29 17.38
C LEU A 176 8.65 -1.29 17.96
N GLY A 177 8.80 -1.26 19.29
CA GLY A 177 9.43 -0.16 20.01
C GLY A 177 8.58 1.10 19.91
N ASP A 178 8.72 1.99 20.87
CA ASP A 178 8.02 3.27 20.91
C ASP A 178 8.53 4.22 19.80
N ILE A 179 8.36 3.86 18.52
CA ILE A 179 8.65 4.71 17.34
C ILE A 179 7.68 5.91 17.30
N SER A 180 6.81 6.06 18.32
CA SER A 180 5.98 7.22 18.56
C SER A 180 6.86 8.40 19.07
N ARG A 181 7.52 9.04 18.10
CA ARG A 181 8.34 10.27 18.22
C ARG A 181 9.70 10.11 18.90
N LEU A 182 9.77 9.73 20.18
CA LEU A 182 11.07 9.65 20.90
C LEU A 182 11.89 8.42 20.49
N GLY A 183 11.27 7.23 20.40
CA GLY A 183 11.98 6.05 19.89
C GLY A 183 12.33 6.15 18.41
N GLY A 184 11.62 6.99 17.63
CA GLY A 184 12.02 7.33 16.26
C GLY A 184 13.36 8.07 16.20
N ILE A 185 13.60 9.01 17.13
CA ILE A 185 14.90 9.71 17.24
C ILE A 185 16.00 8.71 17.61
N TRP A 186 15.77 7.85 18.60
CA TRP A 186 16.75 6.84 19.01
C TRP A 186 17.03 5.80 17.93
N ALA A 187 16.01 5.35 17.19
CA ALA A 187 16.19 4.47 16.04
C ALA A 187 17.03 5.14 14.94
N TYR A 188 16.82 6.44 14.69
CA TYR A 188 17.65 7.19 13.75
C TYR A 188 19.09 7.32 14.23
N LEU A 189 19.32 7.66 15.51
CA LEU A 189 20.67 7.75 16.10
C LEU A 189 21.41 6.39 16.05
N ARG A 190 20.71 5.28 16.20
CA ARG A 190 21.25 3.91 16.06
C ARG A 190 21.43 3.46 14.61
N ARG A 191 21.04 4.28 13.62
CA ARG A 191 21.02 3.94 12.18
C ARG A 191 20.09 2.77 11.84
N ASP A 192 19.08 2.52 12.67
CA ASP A 192 18.04 1.53 12.41
C ASP A 192 17.03 2.02 11.36
N ILE A 193 16.88 3.34 11.22
CA ILE A 193 16.06 3.99 10.20
C ILE A 193 16.82 5.13 9.51
N ASN A 194 16.50 5.39 8.24
CA ASN A 194 17.19 6.44 7.47
C ASN A 194 16.73 7.88 7.78
N ARG A 195 15.55 8.06 8.37
CA ARG A 195 15.01 9.39 8.75
C ARG A 195 13.86 9.27 9.76
N PHE A 196 13.85 10.12 10.77
CA PHE A 196 12.76 10.15 11.76
C PHE A 196 11.71 11.25 11.51
N LEU A 197 12.07 12.36 10.85
CA LEU A 197 11.17 13.52 10.69
C LEU A 197 9.77 13.14 10.16
N PRO A 198 9.60 12.25 9.17
CA PRO A 198 8.26 11.92 8.69
C PRO A 198 7.36 11.20 9.71
N LEU A 199 7.91 10.68 10.80
CA LEU A 199 7.17 10.06 11.92
C LEU A 199 6.49 11.11 12.81
N LEU A 200 6.92 12.37 12.73
CA LEU A 200 6.24 13.47 13.40
C LEU A 200 4.84 13.69 12.81
N ARG A 201 3.90 14.11 13.65
CA ARG A 201 2.51 14.37 13.24
C ARG A 201 2.25 15.85 13.24
N LEU A 202 2.00 16.43 12.07
CA LEU A 202 1.61 17.83 11.91
C LEU A 202 0.10 17.93 11.60
N PRO A 203 -0.59 18.99 12.05
CA PRO A 203 -1.98 19.26 11.68
C PRO A 203 -2.19 19.29 10.17
N ASP A 204 -3.44 19.16 9.74
CA ASP A 204 -3.76 19.40 8.33
C ASP A 204 -3.66 20.89 8.00
N SER A 205 -3.15 21.20 6.80
CA SER A 205 -2.86 22.57 6.37
C SER A 205 -2.88 22.67 4.84
N PRO A 206 -3.30 23.81 4.26
CA PRO A 206 -3.19 24.07 2.84
C PRO A 206 -1.79 23.88 2.26
N LEU A 207 -0.73 23.97 3.09
CA LEU A 207 0.65 23.73 2.69
C LEU A 207 0.89 22.34 2.10
N ARG A 208 0.04 21.34 2.41
CA ARG A 208 0.09 20.02 1.78
C ARG A 208 -0.11 20.07 0.27
N LYS A 209 -0.74 21.13 -0.26
CA LYS A 209 -1.02 21.32 -1.69
C LYS A 209 0.03 22.17 -2.40
N ARG A 210 1.10 22.61 -1.70
CA ARG A 210 2.18 23.46 -2.27
C ARG A 210 2.79 22.88 -3.55
N HIS A 211 2.90 21.55 -3.62
CA HIS A 211 3.49 20.86 -4.77
C HIS A 211 2.42 20.22 -5.68
N ARG A 212 1.29 20.92 -5.90
CA ARG A 212 0.13 20.42 -6.64
C ARG A 212 0.49 19.68 -7.94
N GLN A 213 1.44 20.19 -8.71
CA GLN A 213 1.83 19.66 -10.03
C GLN A 213 3.13 18.85 -10.02
N LYS A 214 3.67 18.50 -8.85
CA LYS A 214 4.95 17.78 -8.73
C LYS A 214 4.75 16.28 -8.78
N TRP A 215 5.17 15.64 -9.87
CA TRP A 215 5.11 14.19 -10.01
C TRP A 215 6.22 13.45 -9.25
N GLN A 216 7.40 14.06 -9.09
CA GLN A 216 8.57 13.37 -8.52
C GLN A 216 8.36 13.00 -7.05
N GLY A 217 8.78 11.78 -6.70
CA GLY A 217 8.81 11.28 -5.32
C GLY A 217 7.47 10.77 -4.79
N ALA A 218 6.40 10.80 -5.59
CA ALA A 218 5.21 10.00 -5.32
C ALA A 218 5.51 8.54 -5.72
N LYS A 219 5.15 7.60 -4.85
CA LYS A 219 5.42 6.16 -4.98
C LYS A 219 4.18 5.38 -4.56
N THR A 220 3.82 4.31 -5.26
CA THR A 220 2.61 3.56 -4.92
C THR A 220 2.79 2.63 -3.74
N CYS A 221 4.02 2.52 -3.22
CA CYS A 221 4.28 1.93 -1.91
C CYS A 221 3.49 2.61 -0.77
N ASN A 222 2.97 3.83 -1.02
CA ASN A 222 2.09 4.57 -0.12
C ASN A 222 1.42 5.74 -0.88
N LEU A 223 0.30 5.45 -1.56
CA LEU A 223 -0.44 6.44 -2.35
C LEU A 223 -1.94 6.27 -2.16
N GLY A 224 -2.63 7.36 -1.80
CA GLY A 224 -4.09 7.40 -1.74
C GLY A 224 -4.68 8.08 -2.98
N ALA A 225 -5.70 7.50 -3.61
CA ALA A 225 -6.35 8.11 -4.78
C ALA A 225 -7.82 7.67 -4.90
N TRP A 226 -8.67 8.52 -5.48
CA TRP A 226 -10.05 8.16 -5.76
C TRP A 226 -10.13 7.11 -6.87
N ARG A 227 -11.07 6.17 -6.71
CA ARG A 227 -11.37 5.17 -7.74
C ARG A 227 -11.63 5.85 -9.08
N GLU A 228 -12.48 6.86 -9.10
CA GLU A 228 -12.87 7.58 -10.31
C GLU A 228 -11.65 8.15 -11.06
N ASP A 229 -10.71 8.77 -10.33
CA ASP A 229 -9.48 9.31 -10.90
C ASP A 229 -8.60 8.20 -11.52
N ILE A 230 -8.45 7.07 -10.83
CA ILE A 230 -7.67 5.91 -11.32
C ILE A 230 -8.34 5.26 -12.54
N LEU A 231 -9.66 5.10 -12.53
CA LEU A 231 -10.41 4.57 -13.66
C LEU A 231 -10.36 5.51 -14.88
N LYS A 232 -10.46 6.82 -14.66
CA LYS A 232 -10.40 7.86 -15.70
C LYS A 232 -9.10 7.77 -16.51
N ILE A 233 -7.98 7.49 -15.85
CA ILE A 233 -6.68 7.36 -16.50
C ILE A 233 -6.38 5.93 -16.99
N ASN A 234 -7.34 5.00 -16.88
CA ASN A 234 -7.20 3.59 -17.25
C ASN A 234 -6.18 2.80 -16.40
N GLY A 235 -6.01 3.17 -15.13
CA GLY A 235 -5.15 2.44 -14.19
C GLY A 235 -3.64 2.60 -14.46
N PHE A 236 -2.85 1.60 -14.06
CA PHE A 236 -1.42 1.51 -14.37
C PHE A 236 -1.20 1.12 -15.83
N ASP A 237 -0.10 1.61 -16.42
CA ASP A 237 0.29 1.18 -17.76
C ASP A 237 1.09 -0.15 -17.69
N GLU A 238 0.47 -1.24 -18.14
CA GLU A 238 1.04 -2.60 -18.09
C GLU A 238 2.22 -2.82 -19.03
N ARG A 239 2.60 -1.80 -19.84
CA ARG A 239 3.85 -1.83 -20.61
C ARG A 239 5.07 -1.61 -19.72
N PHE A 240 4.90 -1.06 -18.51
CA PHE A 240 5.96 -0.99 -17.51
C PHE A 240 6.11 -2.37 -16.85
N GLN A 241 7.09 -3.12 -17.33
CA GLN A 241 7.52 -4.41 -16.79
C GLN A 241 8.96 -4.28 -16.27
N GLY A 242 9.33 -5.05 -15.26
CA GLY A 242 10.59 -4.84 -14.56
C GLY A 242 10.56 -3.62 -13.64
N TRP A 243 11.70 -3.36 -13.00
CA TRP A 243 11.78 -2.31 -12.00
C TRP A 243 11.63 -0.90 -12.60
N GLY A 244 10.81 -0.09 -11.93
CA GLY A 244 10.87 1.36 -11.96
C GLY A 244 9.92 2.09 -12.92
N HIS A 245 9.69 3.35 -12.56
CA HIS A 245 8.98 4.38 -13.33
C HIS A 245 7.49 4.19 -13.59
N GLU A 246 6.89 3.05 -13.25
CA GLU A 246 5.44 2.82 -13.34
C GLU A 246 4.65 3.77 -12.42
N ASP A 247 5.16 4.01 -11.21
CA ASP A 247 4.58 4.94 -10.24
C ASP A 247 4.58 6.38 -10.76
N ALA A 248 5.70 6.77 -11.35
CA ALA A 248 5.90 8.12 -11.86
C ALA A 248 4.99 8.37 -13.06
N GLU A 249 4.86 7.38 -13.94
CA GLU A 249 4.00 7.44 -15.11
C GLU A 249 2.52 7.57 -14.73
N LEU A 250 2.04 6.76 -13.78
CA LEU A 250 0.69 6.87 -13.21
C LEU A 250 0.43 8.29 -12.68
N VAL A 251 1.36 8.83 -11.89
CA VAL A 251 1.21 10.16 -11.27
C VAL A 251 1.21 11.27 -12.32
N VAL A 252 2.06 11.18 -13.36
CA VAL A 252 2.05 12.14 -14.47
C VAL A 252 0.68 12.18 -15.15
N ARG A 253 0.06 11.02 -15.40
CA ARG A 253 -1.29 10.94 -15.98
C ARG A 253 -2.37 11.49 -15.05
N LEU A 254 -2.32 11.18 -13.75
CA LEU A 254 -3.22 11.79 -12.76
C LEU A 254 -3.16 13.32 -12.81
N LEU A 255 -1.95 13.89 -12.73
CA LEU A 255 -1.74 15.34 -12.77
C LEU A 255 -2.32 15.99 -14.04
N ARG A 256 -2.07 15.38 -15.20
CA ARG A 256 -2.59 15.87 -16.49
C ARG A 256 -4.10 15.75 -16.63
N SER A 257 -4.72 14.77 -15.96
CA SER A 257 -6.18 14.61 -15.92
C SER A 257 -6.88 15.63 -15.01
N GLY A 258 -6.12 16.52 -14.36
CA GLY A 258 -6.61 17.60 -13.49
C GLY A 258 -6.48 17.33 -11.99
N VAL A 259 -6.04 16.13 -11.60
CA VAL A 259 -5.90 15.74 -10.18
C VAL A 259 -4.66 16.38 -9.59
N GLY A 260 -4.77 17.04 -8.44
CA GLY A 260 -3.63 17.62 -7.73
C GLY A 260 -2.94 16.65 -6.78
N ARG A 261 -1.69 16.94 -6.44
CA ARG A 261 -0.98 16.27 -5.34
C ARG A 261 -1.24 16.92 -3.98
N LYS A 262 -1.58 16.10 -2.98
CA LYS A 262 -1.56 16.45 -1.56
C LYS A 262 -0.46 15.66 -0.84
N GLU A 263 0.40 16.33 -0.08
CA GLU A 263 1.49 15.69 0.66
C GLU A 263 0.99 14.92 1.89
N GLY A 264 1.23 13.61 1.92
CA GLY A 264 0.99 12.72 3.05
C GLY A 264 2.12 12.74 4.10
N ARG A 265 3.23 13.45 3.84
CA ARG A 265 4.32 13.62 4.81
C ARG A 265 3.78 14.18 6.13
N PHE A 266 4.30 13.66 7.25
CA PHE A 266 3.86 13.99 8.60
C PHE A 266 2.42 13.56 8.93
N ALA A 267 1.82 12.70 8.11
CA ALA A 267 0.46 12.21 8.32
C ALA A 267 0.35 10.71 8.03
N VAL A 268 0.94 10.16 6.99
CA VAL A 268 0.77 8.73 6.66
C VAL A 268 2.10 8.05 6.39
N PRO A 269 3.15 8.17 7.23
CA PRO A 269 4.40 7.47 6.99
C PRO A 269 4.20 5.95 7.10
N VAL A 270 4.92 5.19 6.28
CA VAL A 270 5.07 3.74 6.41
C VAL A 270 6.52 3.39 6.74
N LEU A 271 6.72 2.28 7.43
CA LEU A 271 8.03 1.70 7.71
C LEU A 271 8.33 0.64 6.64
N HIS A 272 9.27 0.93 5.75
CA HIS A 272 9.63 0.04 4.66
C HIS A 272 10.73 -0.90 5.14
N LEU A 273 10.40 -2.19 5.22
CA LEU A 273 11.35 -3.23 5.56
C LEU A 273 12.46 -3.27 4.52
N TRP A 274 13.68 -3.52 4.96
CA TRP A 274 14.81 -3.68 4.06
C TRP A 274 14.61 -4.91 3.17
N HIS A 275 15.07 -4.82 1.93
CA HIS A 275 15.26 -5.93 1.02
C HIS A 275 16.43 -5.62 0.08
N PRO A 276 17.03 -6.65 -0.55
CA PRO A 276 18.00 -6.46 -1.63
C PRO A 276 17.39 -5.64 -2.77
N GLU A 277 18.23 -4.94 -3.52
CA GLU A 277 17.75 -4.21 -4.69
C GLU A 277 17.19 -5.18 -5.73
N GLU A 278 16.07 -4.80 -6.33
CA GLU A 278 15.45 -5.53 -7.42
C GLU A 278 16.28 -5.47 -8.70
N ASP A 279 16.06 -6.42 -9.62
CA ASP A 279 16.69 -6.38 -10.94
C ASP A 279 16.28 -5.11 -11.71
N ARG A 280 17.29 -4.32 -12.07
CA ARG A 280 17.15 -3.05 -12.79
C ARG A 280 17.45 -3.15 -14.28
N SER A 281 17.59 -4.35 -14.82
CA SER A 281 17.83 -4.59 -16.26
C SER A 281 16.86 -3.82 -17.17
N GLN A 282 15.60 -3.66 -16.75
CA GLN A 282 14.53 -2.97 -17.48
C GLN A 282 14.39 -1.47 -17.15
N GLU A 283 15.17 -0.94 -16.20
CA GLU A 283 15.02 0.44 -15.73
C GLU A 283 15.21 1.45 -16.88
N GLN A 284 16.19 1.22 -17.75
CA GLN A 284 16.48 2.13 -18.88
C GLN A 284 15.32 2.19 -19.87
N GLU A 285 14.71 1.06 -20.21
CA GLU A 285 13.56 1.01 -21.12
C GLU A 285 12.35 1.70 -20.49
N ASN A 286 12.09 1.46 -19.20
CA ASN A 286 11.02 2.12 -18.45
C ASN A 286 11.25 3.62 -18.32
N ARG A 287 12.51 4.06 -18.19
CA ARG A 287 12.88 5.48 -18.20
C ARG A 287 12.55 6.13 -19.55
N GLN A 288 12.90 5.48 -20.66
CA GLN A 288 12.57 5.97 -22.00
C GLN A 288 11.05 6.07 -22.22
N ARG A 289 10.28 5.07 -21.76
CA ARG A 289 8.81 5.12 -21.78
C ARG A 289 8.28 6.32 -20.97
N LEU A 290 8.79 6.54 -19.76
CA LEU A 290 8.41 7.70 -18.95
C LEU A 290 8.75 9.02 -19.64
N GLU A 291 9.93 9.14 -20.26
CA GLU A 291 10.33 10.34 -21.00
C GLU A 291 9.40 10.63 -22.19
N GLN A 292 8.97 9.60 -22.93
CA GLN A 292 7.97 9.75 -23.99
C GLN A 292 6.64 10.27 -23.42
N ILE A 293 6.20 9.73 -22.29
CA ILE A 293 4.99 10.23 -21.62
C ILE A 293 5.18 11.68 -21.20
N LEU A 294 6.31 12.05 -20.57
CA LEU A 294 6.62 13.42 -20.16
C LEU A 294 6.60 14.43 -21.32
N LYS A 295 6.98 14.00 -22.54
CA LYS A 295 6.94 14.82 -23.76
C LYS A 295 5.57 14.84 -24.47
N SER A 296 4.64 13.98 -24.08
CA SER A 296 3.29 13.87 -24.67
C SER A 296 2.23 14.62 -23.85
N THR A 297 0.98 14.62 -24.33
CA THR A 297 -0.21 15.08 -23.58
C THR A 297 -1.06 13.92 -23.05
N ALA A 298 -0.54 12.68 -23.09
CA ALA A 298 -1.29 11.49 -22.72
C ALA A 298 -1.78 11.55 -21.26
N THR A 299 -3.05 11.22 -21.07
CA THR A 299 -3.74 11.12 -19.77
C THR A 299 -4.26 9.72 -19.47
N VAL A 300 -4.29 8.84 -20.47
CA VAL A 300 -4.85 7.48 -20.38
C VAL A 300 -3.75 6.47 -20.68
N ALA A 301 -3.61 5.42 -19.86
CA ALA A 301 -2.66 4.34 -20.10
C ALA A 301 -2.98 3.64 -21.44
N GLN A 302 -1.95 3.35 -22.24
CA GLN A 302 -2.13 2.67 -23.53
C GLN A 302 -2.57 1.22 -23.32
N ARG A 303 -2.03 0.54 -22.30
CA ARG A 303 -2.44 -0.80 -21.87
C ARG A 303 -2.73 -0.74 -20.38
N GLY A 304 -3.98 -0.94 -19.97
CA GLY A 304 -4.40 -0.72 -18.59
C GLY A 304 -5.66 -1.49 -18.23
N LEU A 305 -6.51 -0.94 -17.37
CA LEU A 305 -7.70 -1.65 -16.86
C LEU A 305 -8.65 -2.15 -17.97
N LYS A 306 -8.84 -1.37 -19.04
CA LYS A 306 -9.68 -1.75 -20.18
C LYS A 306 -9.18 -2.98 -20.94
N SER A 307 -7.89 -3.34 -20.85
CA SER A 307 -7.38 -4.58 -21.44
C SER A 307 -7.63 -5.81 -20.57
N ILE A 308 -7.91 -5.65 -19.28
CA ILE A 308 -8.21 -6.76 -18.37
C ILE A 308 -9.62 -7.30 -18.62
N SER A 309 -10.62 -6.43 -18.79
CA SER A 309 -12.00 -6.86 -19.08
C SER A 309 -12.11 -7.70 -20.36
N GLN A 310 -11.22 -7.51 -21.32
CA GLN A 310 -11.12 -8.31 -22.53
C GLN A 310 -10.41 -9.66 -22.33
N GLN A 311 -9.47 -9.76 -21.38
CA GLN A 311 -8.75 -11.01 -21.09
C GLN A 311 -9.52 -11.90 -20.09
N ASP A 312 -10.14 -11.31 -19.07
CA ASP A 312 -10.90 -12.06 -18.07
C ASP A 312 -12.26 -12.53 -18.59
N SER A 313 -12.86 -11.86 -19.58
CA SER A 313 -14.04 -12.40 -20.29
C SER A 313 -13.72 -13.67 -21.08
N ILE A 314 -12.50 -13.80 -21.60
CA ILE A 314 -11.98 -15.01 -22.27
C ILE A 314 -11.63 -16.11 -21.26
N LEU A 315 -11.17 -15.77 -20.06
CA LEU A 315 -10.85 -16.74 -19.00
C LEU A 315 -12.09 -17.18 -18.19
N SER A 316 -13.13 -16.34 -18.10
CA SER A 316 -14.36 -16.66 -17.34
C SER A 316 -15.21 -17.78 -17.95
N SER A 317 -14.99 -18.10 -19.22
CA SER A 317 -15.57 -19.26 -19.91
C SER A 317 -14.75 -20.55 -19.75
N ALA A 318 -13.53 -20.50 -19.21
CA ALA A 318 -12.62 -21.64 -19.12
C ALA A 318 -12.24 -22.07 -17.69
N ASP A 319 -12.14 -21.15 -16.72
CA ASP A 319 -11.38 -21.42 -15.48
C ASP A 319 -12.13 -21.20 -14.15
N LYS A 320 -13.46 -21.29 -14.13
CA LYS A 320 -14.23 -21.05 -12.88
C LYS A 320 -13.99 -22.05 -11.74
N TYR A 321 -13.18 -23.12 -11.90
CA TYR A 321 -12.94 -24.10 -10.83
C TYR A 321 -11.53 -24.72 -10.72
N ASN A 322 -10.49 -24.23 -11.43
CA ASN A 322 -9.17 -24.90 -11.45
C ASN A 322 -8.00 -24.17 -10.76
N GLY A 323 -8.22 -23.06 -10.07
CA GLY A 323 -7.13 -22.30 -9.41
C GLY A 323 -6.49 -22.94 -8.18
N TYR A 324 -7.05 -24.04 -7.65
CA TYR A 324 -6.56 -24.74 -6.44
C TYR A 324 -6.53 -26.28 -6.59
N ALA A 325 -6.62 -26.81 -7.81
CA ALA A 325 -6.42 -28.23 -8.05
C ALA A 325 -4.92 -28.55 -8.05
N PHE A 326 -4.33 -28.62 -6.86
CA PHE A 326 -3.01 -29.19 -6.63
C PHE A 326 -2.98 -30.62 -7.17
N ARG A 327 -2.17 -30.83 -8.21
CA ARG A 327 -1.79 -32.17 -8.67
C ARG A 327 -1.00 -32.83 -7.56
N ASN A 328 -1.64 -33.74 -6.83
CA ASN A 328 -0.94 -34.90 -6.29
C ASN A 328 -0.58 -35.78 -7.49
N GLY A 329 0.70 -35.87 -7.79
CA GLY A 329 1.29 -36.70 -8.82
C GLY A 329 2.78 -36.78 -8.61
#